data_AF-A0A532EUE2-F1
#
_entry.id   AF-A0A532EUE2-F1
#
_cell.length_a   1.000
_cell.length_b   1.000
_cell.length_c   1.000
_cell.angle_alpha   90.00
_cell.angle_beta   90.00
_cell.angle_gamma   90.00
#
_symmetry.space_group_name_H-M   'P 1'
#
loop_
_entity.id
_entity.type
_entity.pdbx_description
1 polymer ?
#
loop_
_entity_poly.entity_id
_entity_poly.type
_entity_poly.pdbx_seq_one_letter_code
_entity_poly.pdbx_strand_id
1 'polypeptide(L)'
;MREKQTTNYYALLELSPTATDAELKKAWHEQIQVWHPDRFGHAPTLHRKAEIRTQLLNQAYQTLSDPTARARYDATIQDSASPRPPTRPTPTASPSSGSYPSTPPRAHETTRSSQSPRGPRSLIMLLSPQGQPKLMVPAIHLFIDPREFQPYDFHGFVRIAGTMRETLPVSGYAIAEIPELLCIKRMGVEELYTVFSNPSHNRTPFLQELEQVLAFPARVLVIEGILQHRKAGGRLNHYHKIGLMDFLDALTARYGIHIIYADTRDEAEERIANLAALHYAYYFAEQQGFGRCLREEEL
;
A
#
# COMPACT_ATOMS: atom_id res chain seq x y z
N MET A 1 -13.91 26.02 18.60
CA MET A 1 -14.84 25.37 17.66
C MET A 1 -14.00 24.83 16.50
N ARG A 2 -14.10 23.53 16.17
CA ARG A 2 -13.40 22.98 15.00
C ARG A 2 -14.31 23.18 13.80
N GLU A 3 -13.94 24.10 12.91
CA GLU A 3 -14.60 24.26 11.62
C GLU A 3 -14.45 22.96 10.84
N LYS A 4 -15.60 22.37 10.51
CA LYS A 4 -15.70 21.20 9.66
C LYS A 4 -15.52 21.71 8.23
N GLN A 5 -14.27 21.89 7.80
CA GLN A 5 -13.97 22.14 6.38
C GLN A 5 -14.34 20.88 5.60
N THR A 6 -15.56 20.85 5.08
CA THR A 6 -15.96 19.94 4.01
C THR A 6 -15.10 20.28 2.81
N THR A 7 -14.06 19.48 2.56
CA THR A 7 -13.14 19.67 1.44
C THR A 7 -13.93 19.56 0.12
N ASN A 8 -14.32 20.69 -0.43
CA ASN A 8 -14.92 20.79 -1.74
C ASN A 8 -13.82 20.52 -2.80
N TYR A 9 -14.04 19.56 -3.69
CA TYR A 9 -13.10 19.17 -4.76
C TYR A 9 -12.84 20.32 -5.73
N TYR A 10 -13.83 21.17 -5.97
CA TYR A 10 -13.65 22.42 -6.71
C TYR A 10 -12.73 23.39 -5.96
N ALA A 11 -12.92 23.55 -4.64
CA ALA A 11 -12.05 24.41 -3.83
C ALA A 11 -10.62 23.85 -3.70
N LEU A 12 -10.47 22.52 -3.70
CA LEU A 12 -9.17 21.86 -3.63
C LEU A 12 -8.35 22.05 -4.92
N LEU A 13 -9.03 22.02 -6.07
CA LEU A 13 -8.44 22.28 -7.39
C LEU A 13 -8.47 23.77 -7.76
N GLU A 14 -8.94 24.64 -6.86
CA GLU A 14 -9.07 26.10 -7.06
C GLU A 14 -9.92 26.46 -8.30
N LEU A 15 -10.97 25.67 -8.55
CA LEU A 15 -11.90 25.81 -9.67
C LEU A 15 -13.30 26.24 -9.23
N SER A 16 -14.04 26.81 -10.17
CA SER A 16 -15.48 27.01 -10.03
C SER A 16 -16.24 25.70 -10.32
N PRO A 17 -17.42 25.45 -9.70
CA PRO A 17 -18.30 24.34 -10.08
C PRO A 17 -18.70 24.34 -11.57
N THR A 18 -18.64 25.51 -12.21
CA THR A 18 -18.92 25.71 -13.64
C THR A 18 -17.71 25.48 -14.56
N ALA A 19 -16.56 25.08 -14.01
CA ALA A 19 -15.33 24.88 -14.78
C ALA A 19 -15.48 23.79 -15.86
N THR A 20 -14.88 24.04 -17.01
CA THR A 20 -14.84 23.08 -18.12
C THR A 20 -13.84 21.97 -17.86
N ASP A 21 -13.96 20.85 -18.58
CA ASP A 21 -13.04 19.71 -18.42
C ASP A 21 -11.58 20.06 -18.78
N ALA A 22 -11.41 21.00 -19.71
CA ALA A 22 -10.10 21.53 -20.07
C ALA A 22 -9.45 22.31 -18.91
N GLU A 23 -10.23 23.14 -18.21
CA GLU A 23 -9.78 23.86 -17.02
C GLU A 23 -9.53 22.91 -15.84
N LEU A 24 -10.36 21.88 -15.69
CA LEU A 24 -10.16 20.82 -14.70
C LEU A 24 -8.82 20.12 -14.87
N LYS A 25 -8.52 19.67 -16.10
CA LYS A 25 -7.25 19.02 -16.43
C LYS A 25 -6.07 19.96 -16.23
N LYS A 26 -6.20 21.23 -16.61
CA LYS A 26 -5.14 22.23 -16.43
C LYS A 26 -4.83 22.46 -14.95
N ALA A 27 -5.84 22.75 -14.14
CA ALA A 27 -5.65 23.01 -12.71
C ALA A 27 -5.11 21.81 -11.95
N TRP A 28 -5.53 20.59 -12.31
CA TRP A 28 -4.95 19.37 -11.76
C TRP A 28 -3.45 19.27 -12.05
N HIS A 29 -3.01 19.47 -13.31
CA HIS A 29 -1.58 19.44 -13.64
C HIS A 29 -0.78 20.49 -12.86
N GLU A 30 -1.30 21.72 -12.75
CA GLU A 30 -0.65 22.81 -12.01
C GLU A 30 -0.50 22.45 -10.51
N GLN A 31 -1.54 21.91 -9.90
CA GLN A 31 -1.51 21.52 -8.48
C GLN A 31 -0.61 20.31 -8.22
N ILE A 32 -0.56 19.33 -9.12
CA ILE A 32 0.37 18.19 -9.02
C ILE A 32 1.82 18.66 -9.15
N GLN A 33 2.11 19.59 -10.05
CA GLN A 33 3.46 20.17 -10.16
C GLN A 33 3.86 20.93 -8.88
N VAL A 34 2.90 21.56 -8.19
CA VAL A 34 3.15 22.25 -6.91
C VAL A 34 3.38 21.26 -5.77
N TRP A 35 2.54 20.23 -5.65
CA TRP A 35 2.47 19.34 -4.50
C TRP A 35 3.12 17.97 -4.71
N HIS A 36 3.89 17.77 -5.79
CA HIS A 36 4.56 16.50 -6.04
C HIS A 36 5.52 16.14 -4.88
N PRO A 37 5.43 14.92 -4.30
CA PRO A 37 6.23 14.52 -3.14
C PRO A 37 7.73 14.62 -3.38
N ASP A 38 8.21 14.35 -4.61
CA ASP A 38 9.63 14.47 -4.99
C ASP A 38 10.23 15.85 -4.74
N ARG A 39 9.41 16.91 -4.78
CA ARG A 39 9.88 18.28 -4.50
C ARG A 39 10.23 18.48 -3.02
N PHE A 40 9.76 17.60 -2.14
CA PHE A 40 9.85 17.74 -0.70
C PHE A 40 10.62 16.59 -0.04
N GLY A 41 11.37 15.78 -0.80
CA GLY A 41 12.14 14.64 -0.27
C GLY A 41 13.15 15.01 0.82
N HIS A 42 13.63 16.26 0.86
CA HIS A 42 14.54 16.78 1.88
C HIS A 42 13.84 17.22 3.19
N ALA A 43 12.50 17.22 3.24
CA ALA A 43 11.71 17.71 4.36
C ALA A 43 10.57 16.72 4.69
N PRO A 44 10.78 15.75 5.60
CA PRO A 44 9.83 14.65 5.86
C PRO A 44 8.40 15.09 6.21
N THR A 45 8.26 16.21 6.92
CA THR A 45 6.95 16.77 7.29
C THR A 45 6.22 17.40 6.10
N LEU A 46 6.95 18.03 5.18
CA LEU A 46 6.39 18.59 3.94
C LEU A 46 6.12 17.48 2.92
N HIS A 47 6.99 16.47 2.84
CA HIS A 47 6.78 15.27 2.02
C HIS A 47 5.45 14.60 2.35
N ARG A 48 5.20 14.33 3.65
CA ARG A 48 3.93 13.74 4.08
C ARG A 48 2.72 14.62 3.77
N LYS A 49 2.86 15.94 3.89
CA LYS A 49 1.78 16.89 3.51
C LYS A 49 1.54 16.89 2.00
N ALA A 50 2.60 16.79 1.21
CA ALA A 50 2.58 16.73 -0.23
C ALA A 50 1.94 15.43 -0.74
N GLU A 51 2.24 14.29 -0.11
CA GLU A 51 1.56 13.01 -0.36
C GLU A 51 0.04 13.11 -0.10
N ILE A 52 -0.35 13.56 1.10
CA ILE A 52 -1.77 13.72 1.46
C ILE A 52 -2.47 14.66 0.50
N ARG A 53 -1.83 15.77 0.13
CA ARG A 53 -2.42 16.76 -0.78
C ARG A 53 -2.53 16.24 -2.21
N THR A 54 -1.52 15.54 -2.71
CA THR A 54 -1.51 14.90 -4.03
C THR A 54 -2.59 13.83 -4.14
N GLN A 55 -2.76 13.01 -3.09
CA GLN A 55 -3.86 12.03 -3.02
C GLN A 55 -5.23 12.70 -3.13
N LEU A 56 -5.47 13.77 -2.37
CA LEU A 56 -6.72 14.52 -2.45
C LEU A 56 -6.95 15.16 -3.83
N LEU A 57 -5.91 15.70 -4.46
CA LEU A 57 -5.98 16.30 -5.80
C LEU A 57 -6.33 15.25 -6.86
N ASN A 58 -5.74 14.06 -6.78
CA ASN A 58 -6.05 12.94 -7.67
C ASN A 58 -7.49 12.46 -7.48
N GLN A 59 -7.96 12.35 -6.24
CA GLN A 59 -9.34 11.97 -5.95
C GLN A 59 -10.35 13.00 -6.48
N ALA A 60 -10.05 14.29 -6.31
CA ALA A 60 -10.87 15.37 -6.84
C ALA A 60 -10.94 15.33 -8.38
N TYR A 61 -9.80 15.16 -9.05
CA TYR A 61 -9.75 15.06 -10.50
C TYR A 61 -10.49 13.81 -11.02
N GLN A 62 -10.30 12.64 -10.40
CA GLN A 62 -11.02 11.41 -10.76
C GLN A 62 -12.54 11.58 -10.66
N THR A 63 -13.02 12.24 -9.59
CA THR A 63 -14.46 12.46 -9.39
C THR A 63 -15.04 13.47 -10.38
N LEU A 64 -14.31 14.55 -10.66
CA LEU A 64 -14.80 15.63 -11.52
C LEU A 64 -14.58 15.37 -13.02
N SER A 65 -13.68 14.46 -13.39
CA SER A 65 -13.38 14.14 -14.79
C SER A 65 -14.35 13.15 -15.44
N ASP A 66 -15.07 12.34 -14.65
CA ASP A 66 -16.19 11.52 -15.15
C ASP A 66 -17.50 12.33 -15.03
N PRO A 67 -18.21 12.62 -16.15
CA PRO A 67 -19.47 13.35 -16.14
C PRO A 67 -20.52 12.75 -15.19
N THR A 68 -20.55 11.42 -15.05
CA THR A 68 -21.53 10.74 -14.18
C THR A 68 -21.17 10.90 -12.71
N ALA A 69 -19.89 10.73 -12.36
CA ALA A 69 -19.39 10.96 -11.00
C ALA A 69 -19.49 12.44 -10.61
N ARG A 70 -19.19 13.36 -11.53
CA ARG A 70 -19.33 14.81 -11.34
C ARG A 70 -20.77 15.21 -11.05
N ALA A 71 -21.74 14.72 -11.84
CA ALA A 71 -23.15 15.02 -11.58
C ALA A 71 -23.64 14.51 -10.22
N ARG A 72 -23.19 13.32 -9.79
CA ARG A 72 -23.48 12.79 -8.45
C ARG A 72 -22.85 13.65 -7.36
N TYR A 73 -21.60 14.05 -7.55
CA TYR A 73 -20.89 14.92 -6.62
C TYR A 73 -21.57 16.29 -6.49
N ASP A 74 -21.95 16.90 -7.61
CA ASP A 74 -22.65 18.19 -7.66
C ASP A 74 -24.01 18.11 -6.94
N ALA A 75 -24.75 17.01 -7.10
CA ALA A 75 -25.99 16.77 -6.37
C ALA A 75 -25.77 16.73 -4.83
N THR A 76 -24.67 16.11 -4.37
CA THR A 76 -24.35 16.07 -2.93
C THR A 76 -23.97 17.44 -2.35
N ILE A 77 -23.36 18.32 -3.16
CA ILE A 77 -23.07 19.70 -2.75
C ILE A 77 -24.36 20.54 -2.72
N GLN A 78 -25.26 20.36 -3.69
CA GLN A 78 -26.53 21.10 -3.74
C GLN A 78 -27.46 20.75 -2.57
N ASP A 79 -27.53 19.47 -2.17
CA ASP A 79 -28.30 19.05 -0.99
C ASP A 79 -27.77 19.68 0.31
N SER A 80 -26.46 19.92 0.39
CA SER A 80 -25.84 20.61 1.54
C SER A 80 -26.00 22.14 1.51
N ALA A 81 -26.45 22.71 0.38
CA ALA A 81 -26.62 24.15 0.16
C ALA A 81 -28.08 24.64 0.29
N SER A 82 -29.04 23.77 0.63
CA SER A 82 -30.43 24.17 0.88
C SER A 82 -30.54 25.06 2.13
N PRO A 83 -30.99 26.33 2.03
CA PRO A 83 -30.99 27.26 3.16
C PRO A 83 -32.19 27.04 4.08
N ARG A 84 -31.92 26.81 5.37
CA ARG A 84 -32.88 27.02 6.46
C ARG A 84 -33.11 28.53 6.62
N PRO A 85 -34.35 29.03 6.83
CA PRO A 85 -34.62 30.47 6.84
C PRO A 85 -33.97 31.19 8.05
N PRO A 86 -33.62 32.49 7.91
CA PRO A 86 -32.74 33.20 8.83
C PRO A 86 -33.51 33.88 9.97
N THR A 87 -32.98 33.80 11.18
CA THR A 87 -33.30 34.77 12.25
C THR A 87 -32.18 35.79 12.40
N ARG A 88 -32.64 37.04 12.46
CA ARG A 88 -31.97 38.35 12.47
C ARG A 88 -31.02 38.62 13.66
N PRO A 89 -30.28 39.76 13.63
CA PRO A 89 -28.92 39.87 14.19
C PRO A 89 -28.78 40.92 15.31
N THR A 90 -27.51 41.17 15.65
CA THR A 90 -26.87 42.40 16.23
C THR A 90 -26.45 42.33 17.72
N PRO A 91 -25.50 43.17 18.20
CA PRO A 91 -24.12 43.44 17.69
C PRO A 91 -23.04 43.72 18.80
N THR A 92 -21.77 43.93 18.39
CA THR A 92 -20.65 44.70 19.04
C THR A 92 -19.94 44.09 20.26
N ALA A 93 -18.65 44.29 20.60
CA ALA A 93 -17.52 45.13 20.13
C ALA A 93 -16.19 44.50 20.65
N SER A 94 -15.10 44.47 19.88
CA SER A 94 -13.87 45.29 20.04
C SER A 94 -12.63 44.56 20.62
N PRO A 95 -11.40 45.05 20.32
CA PRO A 95 -10.18 44.24 20.24
C PRO A 95 -9.16 44.53 21.36
N SER A 96 -8.19 43.63 21.58
CA SER A 96 -6.88 44.02 22.10
C SER A 96 -5.78 42.99 21.85
N SER A 97 -4.63 43.57 21.53
CA SER A 97 -3.26 43.08 21.41
C SER A 97 -2.70 42.37 22.64
N GLY A 98 -1.75 41.46 22.44
CA GLY A 98 -0.89 40.95 23.52
C GLY A 98 0.25 40.08 23.00
N SER A 99 1.47 40.60 23.12
CA SER A 99 2.75 40.05 22.67
C SER A 99 3.25 38.86 23.52
N TYR A 100 4.15 38.07 22.92
CA TYR A 100 4.89 36.90 23.45
C TYR A 100 5.61 37.12 24.81
N PRO A 101 6.03 36.05 25.51
CA PRO A 101 7.37 35.51 25.24
C PRO A 101 7.51 33.97 25.24
N SER A 102 8.54 33.56 24.50
CA SER A 102 9.06 32.22 24.26
C SER A 102 9.65 31.55 25.50
N THR A 103 9.49 30.22 25.59
CA THR A 103 10.29 29.34 26.46
C THR A 103 11.00 28.29 25.57
N PRO A 104 12.24 27.89 25.88
CA PRO A 104 13.08 27.10 24.97
C PRO A 104 12.70 25.60 24.98
N PRO A 105 12.96 24.85 23.90
CA PRO A 105 12.72 23.42 23.89
C PRO A 105 13.83 22.69 24.65
N ARG A 106 13.40 21.86 25.60
CA ARG A 106 14.21 20.85 26.27
C ARG A 106 14.70 19.86 25.22
N ALA A 107 16.02 19.66 25.17
CA ALA A 107 16.66 18.63 24.37
C ALA A 107 16.09 17.26 24.76
N HIS A 108 15.40 16.61 23.83
CA HIS A 108 15.21 15.17 23.88
C HIS A 108 16.29 14.55 23.04
N GLU A 109 17.17 13.86 23.76
CA GLU A 109 18.24 13.03 23.28
C GLU A 109 17.76 12.12 22.15
N THR A 110 18.56 12.13 21.09
CA THR A 110 18.59 11.13 20.05
C THR A 110 18.69 9.74 20.67
N THR A 111 17.57 9.08 20.89
CA THR A 111 17.54 7.61 20.99
C THR A 111 17.87 7.08 19.61
N ARG A 112 19.17 6.92 19.35
CA ARG A 112 19.68 5.96 18.38
C ARG A 112 19.01 4.63 18.71
N SER A 113 17.99 4.27 17.94
CA SER A 113 17.41 2.94 17.99
C SER A 113 18.48 1.98 17.52
N SER A 114 19.13 1.35 18.51
CA SER A 114 19.90 0.11 18.38
C SER A 114 19.30 -0.76 17.27
N GLN A 115 20.09 -0.97 16.21
CA GLN A 115 19.77 -1.88 15.12
C GLN A 115 19.71 -3.30 15.67
N SER A 116 18.55 -3.66 16.20
CA SER A 116 18.23 -5.05 16.51
C SER A 116 17.95 -5.76 15.19
N PRO A 117 18.44 -7.00 14.99
CA PRO A 117 18.06 -7.79 13.82
C PRO A 117 16.53 -7.92 13.76
N ARG A 118 15.96 -7.63 12.58
CA ARG A 118 14.54 -7.75 12.24
C ARG A 118 14.25 -9.16 11.72
N GLY A 119 13.03 -9.64 11.92
CA GLY A 119 12.59 -10.97 11.49
C GLY A 119 12.83 -12.10 12.50
N PRO A 120 12.32 -13.31 12.20
CA PRO A 120 12.34 -14.42 13.13
C PRO A 120 13.78 -14.85 13.46
N ARG A 121 14.15 -14.67 14.73
CA ARG A 121 15.47 -15.02 15.29
C ARG A 121 15.72 -16.53 15.35
N SER A 122 14.69 -17.35 15.21
CA SER A 122 14.81 -18.80 15.15
C SER A 122 15.43 -19.19 13.81
N LEU A 123 16.46 -20.05 13.81
CA LEU A 123 16.74 -20.89 12.66
C LEU A 123 15.43 -21.64 12.32
N ILE A 124 15.11 -21.86 11.05
CA ILE A 124 14.07 -22.84 10.73
C ILE A 124 14.66 -24.20 11.11
N MET A 125 14.39 -24.62 12.35
CA MET A 125 14.96 -25.81 12.98
C MET A 125 14.16 -27.02 12.52
N LEU A 126 14.43 -27.49 11.31
CA LEU A 126 13.80 -28.72 10.83
C LEU A 126 14.51 -29.89 11.51
N LEU A 127 13.85 -30.49 12.51
CA LEU A 127 14.34 -31.66 13.23
C LEU A 127 13.98 -32.93 12.44
N SER A 128 14.97 -33.81 12.22
CA SER A 128 14.72 -35.14 11.63
C SER A 128 13.69 -35.93 12.46
N PRO A 129 12.90 -36.84 11.84
CA PRO A 129 12.11 -37.85 12.55
C PRO A 129 12.90 -38.67 13.58
N GLN A 130 14.23 -38.73 13.46
CA GLN A 130 15.11 -39.63 14.21
C GLN A 130 16.01 -38.92 15.25
N GLY A 131 15.71 -37.66 15.61
CA GLY A 131 16.44 -36.96 16.70
C GLY A 131 17.89 -36.58 16.39
N GLN A 132 18.24 -36.44 15.11
CA GLN A 132 19.54 -35.97 14.58
C GLN A 132 19.44 -34.50 14.10
N PRO A 133 20.59 -33.79 13.92
CA PRO A 133 20.81 -32.42 14.36
C PRO A 133 20.02 -31.35 13.61
N LYS A 134 19.88 -30.20 14.29
CA LYS A 134 19.34 -28.92 13.80
C LYS A 134 19.80 -28.63 12.37
N LEU A 135 18.89 -28.67 11.40
CA LEU A 135 19.21 -28.27 10.03
C LEU A 135 19.46 -26.75 10.00
N MET A 136 20.70 -26.36 9.72
CA MET A 136 21.03 -24.95 9.53
C MET A 136 20.77 -24.58 8.08
N VAL A 137 19.68 -23.86 7.85
CA VAL A 137 19.34 -23.33 6.52
C VAL A 137 20.18 -22.07 6.27
N PRO A 138 20.91 -21.98 5.14
CA PRO A 138 21.68 -20.78 4.82
C PRO A 138 20.74 -19.60 4.53
N ALA A 139 21.22 -18.38 4.80
CA ALA A 139 20.53 -17.17 4.38
C ALA A 139 20.48 -17.09 2.85
N ILE A 140 19.38 -16.56 2.32
CA ILE A 140 19.09 -16.50 0.87
C ILE A 140 19.31 -15.10 0.31
N HIS A 141 19.53 -15.01 -0.98
CA HIS A 141 19.45 -13.73 -1.70
C HIS A 141 18.11 -13.60 -2.40
N LEU A 142 17.65 -12.36 -2.56
CA LEU A 142 16.42 -12.08 -3.31
C LEU A 142 16.75 -11.38 -4.63
N PHE A 143 16.21 -11.91 -5.72
CA PHE A 143 16.08 -11.16 -6.96
C PHE A 143 14.92 -10.17 -6.85
N ILE A 144 15.17 -8.95 -7.30
CA ILE A 144 14.20 -7.86 -7.37
C ILE A 144 14.09 -7.46 -8.83
N ASP A 145 12.88 -7.56 -9.38
CA ASP A 145 12.60 -7.13 -10.74
C ASP A 145 12.82 -5.60 -10.90
N PRO A 146 13.47 -5.13 -11.97
CA PRO A 146 13.65 -3.69 -12.22
C PRO A 146 12.36 -2.89 -12.34
N ARG A 147 11.23 -3.53 -12.68
CA ARG A 147 9.91 -2.91 -12.78
C ARG A 147 9.30 -2.60 -11.41
N GLU A 148 9.85 -3.14 -10.32
CA GLU A 148 9.36 -2.85 -8.97
C GLU A 148 9.66 -1.41 -8.57
N PHE A 149 8.60 -0.62 -8.42
CA PHE A 149 8.67 0.76 -7.95
C PHE A 149 8.94 0.81 -6.44
N GLN A 150 10.02 1.50 -6.05
CA GLN A 150 10.51 1.57 -4.67
C GLN A 150 10.56 0.17 -4.02
N PRO A 151 11.50 -0.69 -4.43
CA PRO A 151 11.59 -2.03 -3.87
C PRO A 151 12.07 -2.00 -2.42
N TYR A 152 11.88 -3.13 -1.76
CA TYR A 152 12.31 -3.34 -0.38
C TYR A 152 13.83 -3.50 -0.28
N ASP A 153 14.39 -3.09 0.86
CA ASP A 153 15.83 -3.15 1.10
C ASP A 153 16.24 -4.42 1.85
N PHE A 154 15.28 -5.05 2.54
CA PHE A 154 15.45 -6.21 3.41
C PHE A 154 16.58 -6.05 4.43
N HIS A 155 16.86 -4.82 4.84
CA HIS A 155 17.96 -4.52 5.73
C HIS A 155 17.68 -5.00 7.15
N GLY A 156 18.56 -5.84 7.68
CA GLY A 156 18.50 -6.34 9.04
C GLY A 156 17.72 -7.65 9.21
N PHE A 157 17.23 -8.26 8.12
CA PHE A 157 16.67 -9.61 8.16
C PHE A 157 17.78 -10.66 8.13
N VAL A 158 17.96 -11.39 9.23
CA VAL A 158 19.08 -12.36 9.39
C VAL A 158 19.08 -13.46 8.32
N ARG A 159 17.90 -13.83 7.81
CA ARG A 159 17.73 -14.89 6.80
C ARG A 159 17.87 -14.40 5.36
N ILE A 160 18.02 -13.08 5.15
CA ILE A 160 18.25 -12.48 3.83
C ILE A 160 19.70 -12.01 3.77
N ALA A 161 20.52 -12.70 2.99
CA ALA A 161 21.93 -12.38 2.80
C ALA A 161 22.14 -11.09 2.00
N GLY A 162 21.21 -10.77 1.10
CA GLY A 162 21.24 -9.55 0.30
C GLY A 162 20.24 -9.59 -0.85
N THR A 163 20.27 -8.54 -1.69
CA THR A 163 19.38 -8.43 -2.86
C THR A 163 20.17 -8.14 -4.13
N MET A 164 19.61 -8.61 -5.25
CA MET A 164 20.18 -8.46 -6.59
C MET A 164 19.10 -8.02 -7.56
N ARG A 165 19.46 -7.24 -8.59
CA ARG A 165 18.54 -6.82 -9.65
C ARG A 165 18.59 -7.82 -10.79
N GLU A 166 17.46 -8.41 -11.13
CA GLU A 166 17.33 -9.43 -12.19
C GLU A 166 15.96 -9.29 -12.85
N THR A 167 15.88 -9.43 -14.17
CA THR A 167 14.58 -9.36 -14.87
C THR A 167 13.85 -10.69 -14.70
N LEU A 168 12.72 -10.66 -14.00
CA LEU A 168 11.93 -11.84 -13.69
C LEU A 168 10.81 -12.01 -14.73
N PRO A 169 10.26 -13.23 -14.92
CA PRO A 169 9.07 -13.43 -15.77
C PRO A 169 7.90 -12.58 -15.28
N VAL A 170 7.62 -12.63 -13.98
CA VAL A 170 6.58 -11.87 -13.29
C VAL A 170 7.23 -10.77 -12.46
N SER A 171 6.66 -9.55 -12.48
CA SER A 171 7.21 -8.47 -11.66
C SER A 171 7.11 -8.82 -10.18
N GLY A 172 8.18 -8.57 -9.42
CA GLY A 172 8.20 -8.82 -7.99
C GLY A 172 9.55 -9.32 -7.50
N TYR A 173 9.49 -10.36 -6.67
CA TYR A 173 10.61 -10.92 -5.94
C TYR A 173 10.69 -12.43 -6.15
N ALA A 174 11.91 -12.95 -6.24
CA ALA A 174 12.19 -14.38 -6.34
C ALA A 174 13.42 -14.74 -5.50
N ILE A 175 13.55 -16.02 -5.14
CA ILE A 175 14.70 -16.54 -4.40
C ILE A 175 15.85 -16.75 -5.38
N ALA A 176 17.01 -16.12 -5.19
CA ALA A 176 18.09 -16.16 -6.16
C ALA A 176 18.72 -17.56 -6.32
N GLU A 177 18.79 -18.32 -5.22
CA GLU A 177 19.33 -19.68 -5.21
C GLU A 177 18.46 -20.66 -6.01
N ILE A 178 17.15 -20.37 -6.13
CA ILE A 178 16.21 -21.17 -6.90
C ILE A 178 15.02 -20.31 -7.37
N PRO A 179 15.19 -19.54 -8.46
CA PRO A 179 14.19 -18.57 -8.90
C PRO A 179 12.84 -19.20 -9.26
N GLU A 180 12.86 -20.45 -9.71
CA GLU A 180 11.68 -21.21 -10.13
C GLU A 180 10.81 -21.71 -8.95
N LEU A 181 11.30 -21.65 -7.70
CA LEU A 181 10.59 -22.21 -6.55
C LEU A 181 9.38 -21.39 -6.12
N LEU A 182 9.52 -20.06 -6.11
CA LEU A 182 8.53 -19.15 -5.54
C LEU A 182 8.53 -17.83 -6.30
N CYS A 183 7.36 -17.45 -6.77
CA CYS A 183 7.10 -16.10 -7.26
C CYS A 183 6.34 -15.31 -6.20
N ILE A 184 6.85 -14.12 -5.85
CA ILE A 184 6.20 -13.18 -4.94
C ILE A 184 5.92 -11.89 -5.70
N LYS A 185 4.66 -11.65 -6.04
CA LYS A 185 4.22 -10.36 -6.61
C LYS A 185 3.78 -9.43 -5.50
N ARG A 186 4.22 -8.18 -5.56
CA ARG A 186 3.74 -7.09 -4.69
C ARG A 186 2.72 -6.26 -5.47
N MET A 187 1.64 -5.86 -4.81
CA MET A 187 0.61 -4.98 -5.38
C MET A 187 0.13 -4.01 -4.32
N GLY A 188 0.06 -2.72 -4.66
CA GLY A 188 -0.55 -1.73 -3.76
C GLY A 188 -2.08 -1.85 -3.73
N VAL A 189 -2.71 -1.52 -2.60
CA VAL A 189 -4.18 -1.49 -2.49
C VAL A 189 -4.82 -0.54 -3.52
N GLU A 190 -4.20 0.59 -3.82
CA GLU A 190 -4.68 1.54 -4.85
C GLU A 190 -4.64 0.94 -6.27
N GLU A 191 -3.59 0.17 -6.57
CA GLU A 191 -3.45 -0.57 -7.83
C GLU A 191 -4.51 -1.67 -7.92
N LEU A 192 -4.73 -2.41 -6.82
CA LEU A 192 -5.78 -3.42 -6.73
C LEU A 192 -7.17 -2.81 -7.01
N TYR A 193 -7.50 -1.66 -6.41
CA TYR A 193 -8.77 -0.98 -6.68
C TYR A 193 -8.88 -0.54 -8.14
N THR A 194 -7.77 -0.13 -8.74
CA THR A 194 -7.70 0.30 -10.14
C THR A 194 -7.93 -0.87 -11.11
N VAL A 195 -7.34 -2.04 -10.82
CA VAL A 195 -7.55 -3.30 -11.54
C VAL A 195 -8.97 -3.82 -11.38
N PHE A 196 -9.52 -3.71 -10.17
CA PHE A 196 -10.89 -4.13 -9.88
C PHE A 196 -11.92 -3.23 -10.56
N SER A 197 -11.76 -1.91 -10.51
CA SER A 197 -12.78 -0.96 -10.98
C SER A 197 -12.77 -0.77 -12.50
N ASN A 198 -11.64 -0.99 -13.18
CA ASN A 198 -11.50 -0.76 -14.63
C ASN A 198 -11.08 -2.05 -15.38
N PRO A 199 -12.05 -2.90 -15.78
CA PRO A 199 -11.78 -4.16 -16.47
C PRO A 199 -11.09 -3.98 -17.84
N SER A 200 -11.43 -2.92 -18.58
CA SER A 200 -11.05 -2.78 -19.99
C SER A 200 -9.58 -2.42 -20.19
N HIS A 201 -8.98 -1.66 -19.26
CA HIS A 201 -7.63 -1.12 -19.42
C HIS A 201 -6.60 -1.78 -18.49
N ASN A 202 -6.97 -2.08 -17.25
CA ASN A 202 -6.00 -2.50 -16.22
C ASN A 202 -6.10 -3.98 -15.87
N ARG A 203 -7.30 -4.57 -15.96
CA ARG A 203 -7.50 -5.97 -15.60
C ARG A 203 -6.91 -6.95 -16.61
N THR A 204 -7.07 -6.69 -17.90
CA THR A 204 -6.58 -7.61 -18.94
C THR A 204 -5.07 -7.80 -18.88
N PRO A 205 -4.24 -6.73 -18.83
CA PRO A 205 -2.79 -6.89 -18.68
C PRO A 205 -2.40 -7.59 -17.37
N PHE A 206 -3.09 -7.26 -16.27
CA PHE A 206 -2.86 -7.91 -14.98
C PHE A 206 -3.14 -9.42 -15.03
N LEU A 207 -4.26 -9.84 -15.61
CA LEU A 207 -4.58 -11.26 -15.75
C LEU A 207 -3.60 -11.99 -16.67
N GLN A 208 -3.13 -11.34 -17.75
CA GLN A 208 -2.09 -11.89 -18.63
C GLN A 208 -0.76 -12.08 -17.89
N GLU A 209 -0.40 -11.16 -17.01
CA GLU A 209 0.77 -11.31 -16.15
C GLU A 209 0.59 -12.49 -15.17
N LEU A 210 -0.61 -12.66 -14.61
CA LEU A 210 -0.91 -13.80 -13.73
C LEU A 210 -0.89 -15.15 -14.44
N GLU A 211 -1.09 -15.23 -15.76
CA GLU A 211 -0.87 -16.50 -16.46
C GLU A 211 0.59 -16.97 -16.35
N GLN A 212 1.55 -16.05 -16.24
CA GLN A 212 2.97 -16.40 -16.10
C GLN A 212 3.30 -16.93 -14.70
N VAL A 213 2.51 -16.60 -13.66
CA VAL A 213 2.74 -17.15 -12.31
C VAL A 213 2.48 -18.66 -12.24
N LEU A 214 1.73 -19.22 -13.20
CA LEU A 214 1.41 -20.65 -13.23
C LEU A 214 2.64 -21.53 -13.40
N ALA A 215 3.74 -20.98 -13.94
CA ALA A 215 5.01 -21.68 -14.07
C ALA A 215 5.67 -22.02 -12.72
N PHE A 216 5.30 -21.33 -11.64
CA PHE A 216 5.90 -21.49 -10.32
C PHE A 216 5.07 -22.45 -9.45
N PRO A 217 5.71 -23.29 -8.61
CA PRO A 217 5.01 -24.20 -7.71
C PRO A 217 4.43 -23.47 -6.49
N ALA A 218 5.11 -22.43 -6.00
CA ALA A 218 4.57 -21.52 -4.98
C ALA A 218 4.34 -20.12 -5.57
N ARG A 219 3.18 -19.54 -5.29
CA ARG A 219 2.70 -18.29 -5.89
C ARG A 219 2.10 -17.43 -4.79
N VAL A 220 2.65 -16.25 -4.58
CA VAL A 220 2.19 -15.33 -3.54
C VAL A 220 1.91 -13.96 -4.14
N LEU A 221 0.77 -13.37 -3.76
CA LEU A 221 0.45 -11.98 -4.01
C LEU A 221 0.37 -11.25 -2.67
N VAL A 222 1.30 -10.32 -2.43
CA VAL A 222 1.30 -9.45 -1.26
C VAL A 222 0.59 -8.15 -1.62
N ILE A 223 -0.53 -7.90 -0.94
CA ILE A 223 -1.32 -6.67 -1.06
C ILE A 223 -0.84 -5.71 0.03
N GLU A 224 -0.17 -4.64 -0.37
CA GLU A 224 0.35 -3.60 0.52
C GLU A 224 -0.65 -2.42 0.64
N GLY A 225 -1.02 -2.12 1.88
CA GLY A 225 -1.85 -0.98 2.24
C GLY A 225 -3.10 -1.39 2.99
N ILE A 226 -3.76 -0.39 3.58
CA ILE A 226 -4.97 -0.60 4.37
C ILE A 226 -6.14 -0.84 3.42
N LEU A 227 -6.61 -2.08 3.35
CA LEU A 227 -7.91 -2.36 2.75
C LEU A 227 -8.97 -1.70 3.63
N GLN A 228 -9.53 -0.57 3.20
CA GLN A 228 -10.44 0.21 4.04
C GLN A 228 -11.67 -0.63 4.43
N HIS A 229 -11.66 -1.11 5.67
CA HIS A 229 -12.74 -1.87 6.30
C HIS A 229 -13.78 -0.97 6.98
N ARG A 230 -13.64 0.36 6.90
CA ARG A 230 -14.47 1.27 7.69
C ARG A 230 -15.93 1.13 7.29
N LYS A 231 -16.75 0.71 8.25
CA LYS A 231 -18.21 0.84 8.28
C LYS A 231 -18.58 2.30 7.96
N ALA A 232 -18.79 2.60 6.68
CA ALA A 232 -19.26 3.89 6.22
C ALA A 232 -20.44 3.69 5.27
N GLY A 233 -21.62 3.61 5.90
CA GLY A 233 -22.93 4.05 5.41
C GLY A 233 -23.34 3.69 3.98
N GLY A 234 -23.82 2.45 3.76
CA GLY A 234 -24.66 2.15 2.60
C GLY A 234 -24.44 0.77 1.99
N ARG A 235 -25.48 0.24 1.32
CA ARG A 235 -25.45 -1.06 0.63
C ARG A 235 -24.40 -1.12 -0.49
N LEU A 236 -24.14 0.00 -1.17
CA LEU A 236 -23.22 0.06 -2.33
C LEU A 236 -21.76 -0.20 -1.96
N ASN A 237 -21.27 0.37 -0.86
CA ASN A 237 -19.91 0.13 -0.36
C ASN A 237 -19.71 -1.33 0.08
N HIS A 238 -20.78 -1.96 0.59
CA HIS A 238 -20.75 -3.37 0.95
C HIS A 238 -20.69 -4.28 -0.29
N TYR A 239 -21.45 -3.97 -1.35
CA TYR A 239 -21.36 -4.68 -2.63
C TYR A 239 -19.98 -4.55 -3.29
N HIS A 240 -19.39 -3.34 -3.26
CA HIS A 240 -18.04 -3.14 -3.80
C HIS A 240 -17.00 -3.95 -3.03
N LYS A 241 -17.11 -4.01 -1.69
CA LYS A 241 -16.25 -4.85 -0.86
C LYS A 241 -16.41 -6.34 -1.18
N ILE A 242 -17.64 -6.84 -1.19
CA ILE A 242 -17.92 -8.26 -1.49
C ILE A 242 -17.37 -8.60 -2.88
N GLY A 243 -17.66 -7.79 -3.89
CA GLY A 243 -17.16 -8.01 -5.24
C GLY A 243 -15.63 -7.99 -5.33
N LEU A 244 -14.94 -7.15 -4.56
CA LEU A 244 -13.48 -7.17 -4.51
C LEU A 244 -12.94 -8.45 -3.87
N MET A 245 -13.56 -8.92 -2.78
CA MET A 245 -13.15 -10.19 -2.16
C MET A 245 -13.45 -11.37 -3.09
N ASP A 246 -14.63 -11.40 -3.72
CA ASP A 246 -15.00 -12.41 -4.72
C ASP A 246 -14.00 -12.42 -5.89
N PHE A 247 -13.52 -11.25 -6.31
CA PHE A 247 -12.48 -11.13 -7.32
C PHE A 247 -11.16 -11.75 -6.86
N LEU A 248 -10.69 -11.44 -5.64
CA LEU A 248 -9.47 -12.03 -5.07
C LEU A 248 -9.60 -13.55 -4.86
N ASP A 249 -10.78 -14.03 -4.44
CA ASP A 249 -11.08 -15.45 -4.31
C ASP A 249 -11.06 -16.14 -5.67
N ALA A 250 -11.58 -15.50 -6.72
CA ALA A 250 -11.48 -15.99 -8.09
C ALA A 250 -10.03 -16.08 -8.57
N LEU A 251 -9.17 -15.12 -8.23
CA LEU A 251 -7.74 -15.19 -8.52
C LEU A 251 -7.09 -16.37 -7.80
N THR A 252 -7.41 -16.56 -6.52
CA THR A 252 -6.92 -17.68 -5.71
C THR A 252 -7.33 -19.02 -6.32
N ALA A 253 -8.60 -19.17 -6.69
CA ALA A 253 -9.13 -20.40 -7.28
C ALA A 253 -8.56 -20.72 -8.67
N ARG A 254 -8.41 -19.70 -9.54
CA ARG A 254 -7.95 -19.90 -10.93
C ARG A 254 -6.44 -20.06 -11.04
N TYR A 255 -5.68 -19.30 -10.26
CA TYR A 255 -4.23 -19.22 -10.38
C TYR A 255 -3.48 -19.92 -9.24
N GLY A 256 -4.18 -20.40 -8.20
CA GLY A 256 -3.56 -21.01 -7.03
C GLY A 256 -2.63 -20.06 -6.29
N ILE A 257 -2.95 -18.76 -6.28
CA ILE A 257 -2.13 -17.73 -5.64
C ILE A 257 -2.55 -17.61 -4.18
N HIS A 258 -1.58 -17.63 -3.28
CA HIS A 258 -1.81 -17.30 -1.88
C HIS A 258 -1.73 -15.79 -1.67
N ILE A 259 -2.84 -15.19 -1.22
CA ILE A 259 -2.97 -13.74 -1.04
C ILE A 259 -2.66 -13.37 0.41
N ILE A 260 -1.76 -12.41 0.60
CA ILE A 260 -1.34 -11.92 1.91
C ILE A 260 -1.56 -10.42 1.98
N TYR A 261 -2.25 -9.98 3.02
CA TYR A 261 -2.48 -8.56 3.30
C TYR A 261 -1.43 -8.04 4.27
N ALA A 262 -0.91 -6.85 4.00
CA ALA A 262 -0.01 -6.13 4.87
C ALA A 262 -0.43 -4.66 4.90
N ASP A 263 -0.75 -4.14 6.09
CA ASP A 263 -1.29 -2.78 6.22
C ASP A 263 -0.22 -1.72 5.99
N THR A 264 1.05 -2.09 6.17
CA THR A 264 2.20 -1.19 6.07
C THR A 264 3.30 -1.79 5.19
N ARG A 265 4.16 -0.90 4.68
CA ARG A 265 5.33 -1.25 3.90
C ARG A 265 6.30 -2.17 4.66
N ASP A 266 6.55 -1.87 5.93
CA ASP A 266 7.45 -2.65 6.78
C ASP A 266 6.89 -4.06 7.04
N GLU A 267 5.57 -4.17 7.26
CA GLU A 267 4.92 -5.47 7.38
C GLU A 267 5.03 -6.25 6.07
N ALA A 268 4.77 -5.62 4.94
CA ALA A 268 4.85 -6.27 3.63
C ALA A 268 6.28 -6.78 3.35
N GLU A 269 7.30 -5.98 3.64
CA GLU A 269 8.70 -6.36 3.55
C GLU A 269 9.02 -7.57 4.43
N GLU A 270 8.58 -7.56 5.69
CA GLU A 270 8.76 -8.68 6.61
C GLU A 270 8.05 -9.95 6.13
N ARG A 271 6.83 -9.84 5.60
CA ARG A 271 6.11 -10.99 5.03
C ARG A 271 6.85 -11.59 3.85
N ILE A 272 7.34 -10.77 2.91
CA ILE A 272 8.10 -11.25 1.76
C ILE A 272 9.38 -11.97 2.22
N ALA A 273 10.13 -11.37 3.14
CA ALA A 273 11.36 -11.96 3.67
C ALA A 273 11.09 -13.32 4.34
N ASN A 274 10.07 -13.40 5.18
CA ASN A 274 9.75 -14.61 5.91
C ASN A 274 9.27 -15.73 5.00
N LEU A 275 8.40 -15.42 4.02
CA LEU A 275 7.89 -16.41 3.06
C LEU A 275 9.02 -16.97 2.20
N ALA A 276 9.86 -16.11 1.65
CA ALA A 276 10.99 -16.55 0.84
C ALA A 276 11.91 -17.48 1.64
N ALA A 277 12.25 -17.09 2.88
CA ALA A 277 13.07 -17.92 3.76
C ALA A 277 12.39 -19.25 4.13
N LEU A 278 11.08 -19.25 4.38
CA LEU A 278 10.32 -20.46 4.74
C LEU A 278 10.22 -21.44 3.58
N HIS A 279 9.87 -20.96 2.39
CA HIS A 279 9.81 -21.78 1.19
C HIS A 279 11.18 -22.38 0.84
N TYR A 280 12.25 -21.58 0.94
CA TYR A 280 13.60 -22.09 0.73
C TYR A 280 14.03 -23.11 1.77
N ALA A 281 13.70 -22.90 3.05
CA ALA A 281 14.05 -23.84 4.11
C ALA A 281 13.41 -25.22 3.91
N TYR A 282 12.12 -25.26 3.55
CA TYR A 282 11.45 -26.53 3.24
C TYR A 282 12.02 -27.18 1.99
N TYR A 283 12.30 -26.41 0.95
CA TYR A 283 12.98 -26.92 -0.24
C TYR A 283 14.36 -27.52 0.12
N PHE A 284 15.15 -26.79 0.91
CA PHE A 284 16.47 -27.23 1.36
C PHE A 284 16.38 -28.52 2.18
N ALA A 285 15.42 -28.64 3.09
CA ALA A 285 15.18 -29.86 3.85
C ALA A 285 14.76 -31.05 3.00
N GLU A 286 13.94 -30.85 1.97
CA GLU A 286 13.58 -31.89 1.01
C GLU A 286 14.83 -32.41 0.28
N GLN A 287 15.72 -31.51 -0.16
CA GLN A 287 16.98 -31.89 -0.80
C GLN A 287 17.91 -32.67 0.14
N GLN A 288 17.81 -32.44 1.45
CA GLN A 288 18.57 -33.16 2.48
C GLN A 288 17.86 -34.44 2.96
N GLY A 289 16.69 -34.79 2.39
CA GLY A 289 15.95 -36.02 2.72
C GLY A 289 15.07 -35.95 3.97
N PHE A 290 14.86 -34.76 4.55
CA PHE A 290 14.05 -34.57 5.76
C PHE A 290 12.53 -34.44 5.47
N GLY A 291 12.15 -34.18 4.21
CA GLY A 291 10.77 -33.95 3.79
C GLY A 291 10.17 -32.64 4.32
N ARG A 292 8.86 -32.44 4.11
CA ARG A 292 8.10 -31.29 4.63
C ARG A 292 7.38 -31.69 5.92
N CYS A 293 7.94 -31.37 7.08
CA CYS A 293 7.26 -31.53 8.36
C CYS A 293 7.08 -30.18 9.05
N LEU A 294 5.88 -29.91 9.56
CA LEU A 294 5.60 -28.79 10.45
C LEU A 294 5.45 -29.38 11.84
N ARG A 295 6.31 -28.98 12.79
CA ARG A 295 6.25 -29.46 14.18
C ARG A 295 5.82 -28.35 15.12
N GLU A 296 5.28 -28.73 16.28
CA GLU A 296 4.77 -27.79 17.29
C GLU A 296 5.85 -26.83 17.82
N GLU A 297 7.13 -27.21 17.72
CA GLU A 297 8.30 -26.37 18.07
C GLU A 297 8.63 -25.30 17.02
N GLU A 298 8.01 -25.36 15.83
CA GLU A 298 8.20 -24.43 14.70
C GLU A 298 7.03 -23.42 14.56
N LEU A 299 6.00 -23.54 15.41
CA LEU A 299 4.83 -22.64 15.53
C LEU A 299 5.10 -21.53 16.56
#